data_AF-A0ABD1F589-F1
#
_entry.id   AF-A0ABD1F589-F1
#
_cell.length_a   1.000
_cell.length_b   1.000
_cell.length_c   1.000
_cell.angle_alpha   90.00
_cell.angle_beta   90.00
_cell.angle_gamma   90.00
#
_symmetry.space_group_name_H-M   'P 1'
#
loop_
_entity.id
_entity.type
_entity.pdbx_description
1 polymer ?
#
loop_
_entity_poly.entity_id
_entity_poly.type
_entity_poly.pdbx_seq_one_letter_code
_entity_poly.pdbx_strand_id
1 'polypeptide(L)'
;MTQNNEDILIELSEDELKELADLYSTHKNDVPHIHSFLQTCIKSKEINMKDYVSVFSPRNCWREDGTFFASMPSFGHDIVLHSLDKTGKNLFDGLLKTNRFHFHPDPARNYTLFYAVHENFTQKISEILTQKWKHNKIEIDKTNLWYLEKNEAEKLEIMPSQEVYVKELESADIFVIVSKWPNSYPSAESKLGQWIKLQKGFGIYLKANNEMVSWASSSCLGL
;
A
#
# COMPACT_ATOMS: atom_id res chain seq x y z
N MET A 1 -10.04 -24.48 30.19
CA MET A 1 -10.96 -23.54 29.52
C MET A 1 -10.11 -22.63 28.66
N THR A 2 -10.02 -22.89 27.36
CA THR A 2 -9.31 -22.03 26.40
C THR A 2 -10.19 -20.80 26.18
N GLN A 3 -9.82 -19.66 26.77
CA GLN A 3 -10.35 -18.37 26.33
C GLN A 3 -10.01 -18.23 24.85
N ASN A 4 -11.01 -18.29 23.97
CA ASN A 4 -10.88 -17.80 22.60
C ASN A 4 -10.58 -16.30 22.72
N ASN A 5 -9.29 -15.97 22.72
CA ASN A 5 -8.81 -14.61 22.72
C ASN A 5 -9.02 -14.06 21.30
N GLU A 6 -10.25 -13.64 20.99
CA GLU A 6 -10.54 -12.97 19.73
C GLU A 6 -9.63 -11.74 19.61
N ASP A 7 -8.99 -11.59 18.45
CA ASP A 7 -8.11 -10.46 18.20
C ASP A 7 -8.90 -9.15 18.21
N ILE A 8 -8.28 -8.06 18.66
CA ILE A 8 -8.91 -6.74 18.65
C ILE A 8 -9.21 -6.24 17.23
N LEU A 9 -8.42 -6.66 16.24
CA LEU A 9 -8.62 -6.30 14.85
C LEU A 9 -9.68 -7.21 14.23
N ILE A 10 -10.76 -6.60 13.76
CA ILE A 10 -11.87 -7.28 13.09
C ILE A 10 -11.76 -6.96 11.60
N GLU A 11 -11.81 -7.98 10.75
CA GLU A 11 -11.74 -7.80 9.29
C GLU A 11 -13.04 -7.16 8.79
N LEU A 12 -12.90 -6.15 7.94
CA LEU A 12 -14.03 -5.47 7.33
C LEU A 12 -14.59 -6.31 6.19
N SER A 13 -15.91 -6.38 6.12
CA SER A 13 -16.60 -6.87 4.92
C SER A 13 -16.37 -5.94 3.72
N GLU A 14 -16.70 -6.41 2.51
CA GLU A 14 -16.58 -5.59 1.30
C GLU A 14 -17.46 -4.33 1.35
N ASP A 15 -18.65 -4.42 1.94
CA ASP A 15 -19.55 -3.27 2.09
C ASP A 15 -19.03 -2.27 3.13
N GLU A 16 -18.49 -2.76 4.24
CA GLU A 16 -17.83 -1.91 5.24
C GLU A 16 -16.56 -1.23 4.71
N LEU A 17 -15.81 -1.90 3.84
CA LEU A 17 -14.67 -1.31 3.16
C LEU A 17 -15.10 -0.15 2.24
N LYS A 18 -16.24 -0.29 1.54
CA LYS A 18 -16.81 0.80 0.72
C LYS A 18 -17.25 1.97 1.59
N GLU A 19 -17.96 1.71 2.69
CA GLU A 19 -18.34 2.75 3.65
C GLU A 19 -17.11 3.48 4.23
N LEU A 20 -16.03 2.75 4.55
CA LEU A 20 -14.76 3.34 4.99
C LEU A 20 -14.13 4.20 3.89
N ALA A 21 -14.14 3.76 2.63
CA ALA A 21 -13.65 4.55 1.51
C ALA A 21 -14.47 5.82 1.29
N ASP A 22 -15.79 5.75 1.43
CA ASP A 22 -16.69 6.90 1.36
C ASP A 22 -16.40 7.91 2.47
N LEU A 23 -16.15 7.44 3.71
CA LEU A 23 -15.70 8.31 4.79
C LEU A 23 -14.41 9.06 4.40
N TYR A 24 -13.38 8.35 3.94
CA TYR A 24 -12.12 8.96 3.52
C TYR A 24 -12.24 9.84 2.27
N SER A 25 -13.25 9.65 1.43
CA SER A 25 -13.50 10.51 0.26
C SER A 25 -13.78 11.97 0.66
N THR A 26 -14.38 12.18 1.84
CA THR A 26 -14.63 13.51 2.40
C THR A 26 -13.36 14.19 2.92
N HIS A 27 -12.27 13.43 3.08
CA HIS A 27 -10.96 13.86 3.55
C HIS A 27 -9.86 13.76 2.49
N LYS A 28 -10.23 13.55 1.22
CA LYS A 28 -9.28 13.31 0.12
C LYS A 28 -8.26 14.45 -0.10
N ASN A 29 -8.55 15.66 0.35
CA ASN A 29 -7.62 16.79 0.26
C ASN A 29 -6.53 16.74 1.35
N ASP A 30 -6.84 16.14 2.50
CA ASP A 30 -5.90 16.00 3.61
C ASP A 30 -5.06 14.73 3.48
N VAL A 31 -5.68 13.64 3.02
CA VAL A 31 -5.06 12.31 2.93
C VAL A 31 -5.35 11.62 1.59
N PRO A 32 -4.98 12.23 0.45
CA PRO A 32 -5.31 11.70 -0.89
C PRO A 32 -4.79 10.28 -1.10
N HIS A 33 -3.60 9.98 -0.60
CA HIS A 33 -2.96 8.67 -0.70
C HIS A 33 -3.74 7.56 0.02
N ILE A 34 -4.38 7.86 1.16
CA ILE A 34 -5.21 6.88 1.89
C ILE A 34 -6.53 6.64 1.16
N HIS A 35 -7.15 7.70 0.65
CA HIS A 35 -8.32 7.55 -0.20
C HIS A 35 -8.01 6.67 -1.42
N SER A 36 -6.94 6.97 -2.17
CA SER A 36 -6.52 6.16 -3.32
C SER A 36 -6.15 4.72 -2.95
N PHE A 37 -5.57 4.50 -1.77
CA PHE A 37 -5.31 3.16 -1.26
C PHE A 37 -6.60 2.35 -1.05
N LEU A 38 -7.59 2.92 -0.37
CA LEU A 38 -8.86 2.23 -0.13
C LEU A 38 -9.60 1.90 -1.42
N GLN A 39 -9.57 2.82 -2.40
CA GLN A 39 -10.09 2.56 -3.74
C GLN A 39 -9.33 1.41 -4.44
N THR A 40 -8.02 1.31 -4.26
CA THR A 40 -7.23 0.17 -4.74
C THR A 40 -7.63 -1.14 -4.06
N CYS A 41 -7.90 -1.10 -2.75
CA CYS A 41 -8.41 -2.26 -2.03
C CYS A 41 -9.73 -2.75 -2.61
N ILE A 42 -10.70 -1.84 -2.83
CA ILE A 42 -12.00 -2.16 -3.44
C ILE A 42 -11.81 -2.79 -4.82
N LYS A 43 -11.05 -2.12 -5.70
CA LYS A 43 -10.77 -2.61 -7.06
C LYS A 43 -10.15 -4.01 -7.05
N SER A 44 -9.27 -4.30 -6.10
CA SER A 44 -8.66 -5.63 -5.98
C SER A 44 -9.68 -6.73 -5.70
N LYS A 45 -10.72 -6.44 -4.90
CA LYS A 45 -11.81 -7.39 -4.62
C LYS A 45 -12.70 -7.58 -5.85
N GLU A 46 -13.02 -6.50 -6.56
CA GLU A 46 -13.83 -6.54 -7.79
C GLU A 46 -13.21 -7.41 -8.90
N ILE A 47 -11.88 -7.41 -9.03
CA ILE A 47 -11.16 -8.25 -10.00
C ILE A 47 -10.73 -9.61 -9.42
N ASN A 48 -11.33 -10.02 -8.31
CA ASN A 48 -11.13 -11.31 -7.64
C ASN A 48 -9.67 -11.58 -7.20
N MET A 49 -8.92 -10.54 -6.83
CA MET A 49 -7.62 -10.66 -6.17
C MET A 49 -7.79 -10.67 -4.64
N LYS A 50 -8.49 -11.70 -4.13
CA LYS A 50 -8.93 -11.76 -2.73
C LYS A 50 -7.79 -11.66 -1.72
N ASP A 51 -6.64 -12.24 -2.03
CA ASP A 51 -5.45 -12.28 -1.16
C ASP A 51 -4.49 -11.08 -1.35
N TYR A 52 -4.91 -10.07 -2.13
CA TYR A 52 -4.12 -8.86 -2.35
C TYR A 52 -3.99 -8.03 -1.06
N VAL A 53 -5.11 -7.82 -0.37
CA VAL A 53 -5.19 -7.02 0.85
C VAL A 53 -6.33 -7.47 1.76
N SER A 54 -6.09 -7.50 3.05
CA SER A 54 -7.13 -7.60 4.09
C SER A 54 -7.14 -6.33 4.92
N VAL A 55 -8.32 -5.76 5.15
CA VAL A 55 -8.50 -4.50 5.88
C VAL A 55 -9.23 -4.79 7.18
N PHE A 56 -8.74 -4.24 8.28
CA PHE A 56 -9.20 -4.49 9.63
C PHE A 56 -9.44 -3.18 10.37
N SER A 57 -10.31 -3.21 11.38
CA SER A 57 -10.47 -2.12 12.33
C SER A 57 -10.42 -2.63 13.77
N PRO A 58 -9.77 -1.91 14.71
CA PRO A 58 -9.83 -2.24 16.13
C PRO A 58 -11.27 -2.14 16.65
N ARG A 59 -11.87 -3.26 17.08
CA ARG A 59 -13.23 -3.30 17.64
C ARG A 59 -14.29 -2.61 16.78
N ASN A 60 -14.11 -2.58 15.45
CA ASN A 60 -14.97 -1.88 14.50
C ASN A 60 -15.16 -0.36 14.75
N CYS A 61 -14.17 0.32 15.35
CA CYS A 61 -14.24 1.77 15.62
C CYS A 61 -14.13 2.68 14.37
N TRP A 62 -13.86 2.11 13.19
CA TRP A 62 -13.58 2.88 11.97
C TRP A 62 -14.70 3.85 11.56
N ARG A 63 -15.97 3.58 11.93
CA ARG A 63 -17.08 4.50 11.66
C ARG A 63 -16.99 5.80 12.48
N GLU A 64 -16.31 5.75 13.61
CA GLU A 64 -16.17 6.88 14.54
C GLU A 64 -14.95 7.73 14.23
N ASP A 65 -13.82 7.09 13.86
CA ASP A 65 -12.53 7.76 13.76
C ASP A 65 -11.70 7.38 12.52
N GLY A 66 -12.27 6.59 11.60
CA GLY A 66 -11.58 6.14 10.39
C GLY A 66 -10.37 5.24 10.65
N THR A 67 -10.20 4.68 11.85
CA THR A 67 -9.05 3.83 12.18
C THR A 67 -9.12 2.48 11.49
N PHE A 68 -8.10 2.19 10.68
CA PHE A 68 -7.93 0.89 10.04
C PHE A 68 -6.47 0.44 9.98
N PHE A 69 -6.32 -0.86 9.75
CA PHE A 69 -5.07 -1.54 9.41
C PHE A 69 -5.31 -2.34 8.14
N ALA A 70 -4.38 -2.32 7.21
CA ALA A 70 -4.42 -3.15 6.02
C ALA A 70 -3.14 -3.97 5.93
N SER A 71 -3.29 -5.28 5.78
CA SER A 71 -2.20 -6.21 5.54
C SER A 71 -2.19 -6.54 4.06
N MET A 72 -1.01 -6.54 3.46
CA MET A 72 -0.77 -6.89 2.07
C MET A 72 0.11 -8.16 2.03
N PRO A 73 -0.47 -9.37 2.25
CA PRO A 73 0.31 -10.61 2.38
C PRO A 73 1.11 -10.93 1.13
N SER A 74 0.54 -10.64 -0.05
CA SER A 74 1.17 -10.79 -1.36
C SER A 74 2.45 -9.93 -1.54
N PHE A 75 2.75 -9.05 -0.57
CA PHE A 75 3.82 -8.05 -0.65
C PHE A 75 4.86 -8.17 0.47
N GLY A 76 4.95 -9.33 1.12
CA GLY A 76 5.83 -9.54 2.27
C GLY A 76 5.24 -8.96 3.54
N HIS A 77 3.91 -9.02 3.67
CA HIS A 77 3.14 -8.48 4.78
C HIS A 77 3.34 -6.97 5.02
N ASP A 78 3.47 -6.19 3.94
CA ASP A 78 3.46 -4.73 4.02
C ASP A 78 2.17 -4.27 4.74
N ILE A 79 2.31 -3.33 5.67
CA ILE A 79 1.20 -2.81 6.49
C ILE A 79 0.94 -1.35 6.14
N VAL A 80 -0.31 -1.04 5.81
CA VAL A 80 -0.81 0.34 5.78
C VAL A 80 -1.72 0.52 6.99
N LEU A 81 -1.61 1.64 7.68
CA LEU A 81 -2.49 1.99 8.79
C LEU A 81 -2.73 3.49 8.77
N HIS A 82 -3.91 3.89 9.22
CA HIS A 82 -4.26 5.30 9.34
C HIS A 82 -5.43 5.48 10.32
N SER A 83 -5.60 6.71 10.81
CA SER A 83 -6.75 7.17 11.58
C SER A 83 -7.02 8.63 11.27
N LEU A 84 -8.30 9.01 11.18
CA LEU A 84 -8.70 10.42 11.10
C LEU A 84 -8.66 11.10 12.48
N ASP A 85 -8.69 10.32 13.56
CA ASP A 85 -8.37 10.80 14.90
C ASP A 85 -6.87 11.10 15.03
N LYS A 86 -6.54 12.39 15.11
CA LYS A 86 -5.17 12.89 15.25
C LYS A 86 -4.49 12.40 16.53
N THR A 87 -5.23 11.99 17.56
CA THR A 87 -4.65 11.40 18.77
C THR A 87 -4.17 9.97 18.56
N GLY A 88 -4.67 9.28 17.52
CA GLY A 88 -4.33 7.91 17.19
C GLY A 88 -4.71 6.90 18.28
N LYS A 89 -5.68 7.22 19.17
CA LYS A 89 -5.96 6.42 20.36
C LYS A 89 -6.29 4.96 20.00
N ASN A 90 -7.25 4.74 19.11
CA ASN A 90 -7.66 3.40 18.71
C ASN A 90 -6.61 2.72 17.81
N LEU A 91 -5.86 3.50 17.03
CA LEU A 91 -4.74 3.00 16.23
C LEU A 91 -3.67 2.40 17.14
N PHE A 92 -3.23 3.14 18.16
CA PHE A 92 -2.22 2.65 19.10
C PHE A 92 -2.73 1.48 19.94
N ASP A 93 -4.00 1.51 20.37
CA ASP A 93 -4.62 0.40 21.10
C ASP A 93 -4.67 -0.88 20.24
N GLY A 94 -5.04 -0.75 18.97
CA GLY A 94 -5.04 -1.82 17.98
C GLY A 94 -3.65 -2.45 17.82
N LEU A 95 -2.62 -1.63 17.60
CA LEU A 95 -1.24 -2.09 17.47
C LEU A 95 -0.72 -2.76 18.76
N LEU A 96 -1.06 -2.20 19.92
CA LEU A 96 -0.66 -2.73 21.23
C LEU A 96 -1.36 -4.03 21.61
N LYS A 97 -2.57 -4.30 21.15
CA LYS A 97 -3.35 -5.48 21.57
C LYS A 97 -3.52 -6.55 20.50
N THR A 98 -3.26 -6.23 19.24
CA THR A 98 -3.32 -7.24 18.18
C THR A 98 -2.21 -8.28 18.31
N ASN A 99 -2.58 -9.49 17.93
CA ASN A 99 -1.77 -10.68 17.70
C ASN A 99 -1.87 -11.15 16.23
N ARG A 100 -2.60 -10.45 15.35
CA ARG A 100 -2.73 -10.82 13.92
C ARG A 100 -1.44 -10.67 13.14
N PHE A 101 -0.64 -9.67 13.50
CA PHE A 101 0.59 -9.38 12.78
C PHE A 101 1.77 -10.05 13.45
N HIS A 102 2.45 -10.88 12.67
CA HIS A 102 3.69 -11.52 13.04
C HIS A 102 4.84 -10.86 12.26
N PHE A 103 5.64 -10.05 12.95
CA PHE A 103 6.77 -9.31 12.38
C PHE A 103 8.02 -10.20 12.29
N HIS A 104 7.82 -11.44 11.83
CA HIS A 104 8.91 -12.37 11.65
C HIS A 104 9.66 -12.07 10.35
N PRO A 105 10.95 -12.45 10.26
CA PRO A 105 11.68 -12.38 9.01
C PRO A 105 10.92 -13.18 7.94
N ASP A 106 10.48 -12.51 6.88
CA ASP A 106 9.91 -13.17 5.70
C ASP A 106 11.08 -13.75 4.88
N PRO A 107 11.02 -15.01 4.42
CA PRO A 107 12.05 -15.60 3.56
C PRO A 107 12.37 -14.78 2.30
N ALA A 108 11.40 -14.03 1.78
CA ALA A 108 11.57 -13.12 0.66
C ALA A 108 12.07 -11.73 1.07
N ARG A 109 11.89 -11.33 2.34
CA ARG A 109 12.26 -10.01 2.87
C ARG A 109 12.47 -10.06 4.39
N ASN A 110 13.68 -9.80 4.88
CA ASN A 110 13.97 -9.85 6.32
C ASN A 110 13.36 -8.69 7.15
N TYR A 111 12.31 -8.02 6.66
CA TYR A 111 11.66 -6.91 7.34
C TYR A 111 10.20 -6.72 6.90
N THR A 112 9.38 -6.23 7.83
CA THR A 112 8.02 -5.74 7.56
C THR A 112 8.07 -4.24 7.27
N LEU A 113 7.43 -3.79 6.20
CA LEU A 113 7.33 -2.38 5.88
C LEU A 113 6.00 -1.81 6.35
N PHE A 114 6.06 -0.76 7.17
CA PHE A 114 4.94 0.12 7.42
C PHE A 114 4.93 1.20 6.34
N TYR A 115 3.93 1.17 5.47
CA TYR A 115 3.91 1.96 4.24
C TYR A 115 3.11 3.25 4.42
N ALA A 116 3.72 4.38 4.01
CA ALA A 116 3.11 5.73 4.07
C ALA A 116 2.49 6.11 5.42
N VAL A 117 3.19 5.81 6.52
CA VAL A 117 2.75 6.21 7.86
C VAL A 117 2.76 7.73 7.99
N HIS A 118 1.61 8.31 8.33
CA HIS A 118 1.51 9.74 8.59
C HIS A 118 2.41 10.14 9.78
N GLU A 119 3.12 11.26 9.65
CA GLU A 119 4.15 11.71 10.60
C GLU A 119 3.68 11.80 12.06
N ASN A 120 2.41 12.21 12.26
CA ASN A 120 1.74 12.22 13.57
C ASN A 120 1.78 10.88 14.31
N PHE A 121 1.85 9.75 13.61
CA PHE A 121 1.80 8.42 14.23
C PHE A 121 3.17 7.74 14.29
N THR A 122 4.13 8.17 13.47
CA THR A 122 5.42 7.51 13.25
C THR A 122 6.21 7.29 14.55
N GLN A 123 6.36 8.34 15.37
CA GLN A 123 7.13 8.21 16.62
C GLN A 123 6.49 7.19 17.56
N LYS A 124 5.18 7.28 17.78
CA LYS A 124 4.49 6.41 18.74
C LYS A 124 4.44 4.96 18.27
N ILE A 125 4.29 4.73 16.96
CA ILE A 125 4.40 3.39 16.37
C ILE A 125 5.80 2.85 16.63
N SER A 126 6.87 3.60 16.34
CA SER A 126 8.25 3.16 16.59
C SER A 126 8.50 2.77 18.05
N GLU A 127 7.99 3.56 19.00
CA GLU A 127 8.02 3.23 20.43
C GLU A 127 7.33 1.89 20.74
N ILE A 128 6.12 1.67 20.20
CA ILE A 128 5.35 0.43 20.39
C ILE A 128 6.10 -0.77 19.81
N LEU A 129 6.64 -0.65 18.58
CA LEU A 129 7.41 -1.71 17.93
C LEU A 129 8.65 -2.10 18.74
N THR A 130 9.32 -1.10 19.31
CA THR A 130 10.52 -1.31 20.15
C THR A 130 10.14 -1.97 21.49
N GLN A 131 9.13 -1.45 22.17
CA GLN A 131 8.77 -1.88 23.53
C GLN A 131 8.03 -3.22 23.56
N LYS A 132 7.02 -3.37 22.70
CA LYS A 132 6.15 -4.56 22.67
C LYS A 132 6.81 -5.72 21.95
N TRP A 133 7.41 -5.46 20.80
CA TRP A 133 7.90 -6.51 19.89
C TRP A 133 9.42 -6.65 19.88
N LYS A 134 10.13 -5.85 20.68
CA LYS A 134 11.59 -5.95 20.86
C LYS A 134 12.35 -5.86 19.53
N HIS A 135 11.82 -5.07 18.58
CA HIS A 135 12.54 -4.77 17.35
C HIS A 135 13.67 -3.79 17.65
N ASN A 136 14.90 -4.27 17.53
CA ASN A 136 16.10 -3.49 17.86
C ASN A 136 16.60 -2.63 16.68
N LYS A 137 15.98 -2.76 15.51
CA LYS A 137 16.34 -2.02 14.30
C LYS A 137 15.08 -1.57 13.58
N ILE A 138 14.74 -0.30 13.76
CA ILE A 138 13.66 0.38 13.04
C ILE A 138 14.31 1.46 12.19
N GLU A 139 14.14 1.37 10.89
CA GLU A 139 14.60 2.39 9.95
C GLU A 139 13.39 3.24 9.55
N ILE A 140 13.49 4.55 9.75
CA ILE A 140 12.46 5.50 9.37
C ILE A 140 13.01 6.30 8.20
N ASP A 141 12.44 6.07 7.02
CA ASP A 141 12.75 6.85 5.82
C ASP A 141 11.66 7.90 5.59
N LYS A 142 12.08 9.15 5.39
CA LYS A 142 11.14 10.26 5.13
C LYS A 142 10.88 10.33 3.64
N THR A 143 9.62 10.12 3.28
CA THR A 143 9.16 10.23 1.89
C THR A 143 8.15 11.35 1.76
N ASN A 144 8.28 12.15 0.69
CA ASN A 144 7.27 13.13 0.32
C ASN A 144 6.29 12.50 -0.67
N LEU A 145 5.00 12.62 -0.40
CA LEU A 145 3.94 12.25 -1.33
C LEU A 145 3.47 13.50 -2.06
N TRP A 146 3.60 13.49 -3.39
CA TRP A 146 3.14 14.57 -4.25
C TRP A 146 1.75 14.24 -4.77
N TYR A 147 0.88 15.25 -4.79
CA TYR A 147 -0.49 15.12 -5.26
C TYR A 147 -0.73 16.05 -6.44
N LEU A 148 -1.35 15.52 -7.48
CA LEU A 148 -1.83 16.28 -8.63
C LEU A 148 -3.29 15.86 -8.86
N GLU A 149 -4.20 16.82 -8.91
CA GLU A 149 -5.60 16.52 -9.23
C GLU A 149 -5.71 15.94 -10.64
N LYS A 150 -6.62 14.99 -10.82
CA LYS A 150 -6.87 14.34 -12.11
C LYS A 150 -7.09 15.34 -13.24
N ASN A 151 -7.91 16.37 -13.02
CA ASN A 151 -8.23 17.37 -14.04
C ASN A 151 -7.00 18.20 -14.45
N GLU A 152 -6.02 18.37 -13.57
CA GLU A 152 -4.75 19.03 -13.90
C GLU A 152 -3.78 18.06 -14.59
N ALA A 153 -3.75 16.79 -14.15
CA ALA A 153 -2.96 15.75 -14.79
C ALA A 153 -3.38 15.51 -16.26
N GLU A 154 -4.69 15.57 -16.56
CA GLU A 154 -5.23 15.41 -17.92
C GLU A 154 -4.86 16.55 -18.87
N LYS A 155 -4.45 17.71 -18.35
CA LYS A 155 -3.98 18.85 -19.15
C LYS A 155 -2.51 18.75 -19.55
N LEU A 156 -1.78 17.75 -19.02
CA LEU A 156 -0.37 17.57 -19.33
C LEU A 156 -0.20 17.06 -20.77
N GLU A 157 0.38 17.89 -21.63
CA GLU A 157 0.78 17.46 -22.97
C GLU A 157 2.12 16.71 -22.90
N ILE A 158 2.06 15.39 -23.05
CA ILE A 158 3.25 14.53 -23.08
C ILE A 158 3.50 14.11 -24.54
N MET A 159 4.48 14.74 -25.19
CA MET A 159 4.93 14.36 -26.51
C MET A 159 6.19 13.49 -26.42
N PRO A 160 6.12 12.18 -26.72
CA PRO A 160 7.33 11.37 -26.82
C PRO A 160 8.23 11.88 -27.96
N SER A 161 9.55 11.79 -27.76
CA SER A 161 10.52 12.01 -28.85
C SER A 161 10.19 11.12 -30.05
N GLN A 162 10.54 11.57 -31.27
CA GLN A 162 10.33 10.78 -32.48
C GLN A 162 11.05 9.43 -32.46
N GLU A 163 12.06 9.26 -31.60
CA GLU A 163 12.88 8.05 -31.47
C GLU A 163 12.25 6.96 -30.58
N VAL A 164 11.22 7.30 -29.81
CA VAL A 164 10.60 6.38 -28.84
C VAL A 164 9.11 6.18 -29.10
N TYR A 165 8.56 5.10 -28.57
CA TYR A 165 7.11 4.88 -28.45
C TYR A 165 6.75 4.41 -27.04
N VAL A 166 5.49 4.61 -26.67
CA VAL A 166 4.93 4.21 -25.37
C VAL A 166 3.95 3.06 -25.60
N LYS A 167 4.02 2.02 -24.76
CA LYS A 167 2.99 0.96 -24.70
C LYS A 167 2.72 0.56 -23.25
N GLU A 168 1.57 -0.09 -23.02
CA GLU A 168 1.29 -0.73 -21.73
C GLU A 168 2.34 -1.81 -21.44
N LEU A 169 2.73 -1.95 -20.17
CA LEU A 169 3.64 -3.00 -19.71
C LEU A 169 2.95 -4.37 -19.78
N GLU A 170 3.68 -5.35 -20.25
CA GLU A 170 3.26 -6.74 -20.34
C GLU A 170 4.05 -7.61 -19.36
N SER A 171 3.62 -8.86 -19.16
CA SER A 171 4.30 -9.78 -18.24
C SER A 171 5.78 -10.01 -18.57
N ALA A 172 6.15 -9.91 -19.85
CA ALA A 172 7.55 -10.04 -20.29
C ALA A 172 8.43 -8.87 -19.83
N ASP A 173 7.86 -7.67 -19.67
CA ASP A 173 8.60 -6.48 -19.24
C ASP A 173 8.98 -6.55 -17.76
N ILE A 174 8.16 -7.23 -16.93
CA ILE A 174 8.37 -7.37 -15.48
C ILE A 174 9.77 -7.92 -15.18
N PHE A 175 10.18 -8.98 -15.87
CA PHE A 175 11.50 -9.58 -15.68
C PHE A 175 12.63 -8.58 -15.99
N VAL A 176 12.48 -7.81 -17.07
CA VAL A 176 13.47 -6.78 -17.45
C VAL A 176 13.54 -5.67 -16.40
N ILE A 177 12.40 -5.24 -15.88
CA ILE A 177 12.32 -4.24 -14.81
C ILE A 177 13.03 -4.75 -13.55
N VAL A 178 12.65 -5.94 -13.08
CA VAL A 178 13.10 -6.48 -11.80
C VAL A 178 14.58 -6.86 -11.84
N SER A 179 15.08 -7.37 -12.97
CA SER A 179 16.51 -7.68 -13.13
C SER A 179 17.42 -6.44 -13.09
N LYS A 180 16.88 -5.26 -13.40
CA LYS A 180 17.60 -3.98 -13.33
C LYS A 180 17.38 -3.22 -12.02
N TRP A 181 16.52 -3.69 -11.12
CA TRP A 181 16.18 -2.98 -9.88
C TRP A 181 17.29 -3.19 -8.82
N PRO A 182 18.02 -2.14 -8.37
CA PRO A 182 19.17 -2.32 -7.48
C PRO A 182 18.88 -3.03 -6.15
N ASN A 183 17.65 -2.90 -5.65
CA ASN A 183 17.20 -3.51 -4.40
C ASN A 183 16.08 -4.54 -4.65
N SER A 184 16.18 -5.26 -5.76
CA SER A 184 15.29 -6.37 -6.08
C SER A 184 15.32 -7.44 -4.99
N TYR A 185 14.23 -8.21 -4.88
CA TYR A 185 14.06 -9.26 -3.89
C TYR A 185 13.20 -10.39 -4.48
N PRO A 186 13.21 -11.61 -3.89
CA PRO A 186 12.62 -12.80 -4.51
C PRO A 186 11.16 -12.69 -4.98
N SER A 187 10.34 -11.85 -4.33
CA SER A 187 8.92 -11.67 -4.68
C SER A 187 8.63 -10.42 -5.53
N ALA A 188 9.66 -9.69 -5.98
CA ALA A 188 9.50 -8.43 -6.69
C ALA A 188 8.72 -8.58 -8.02
N GLU A 189 8.95 -9.66 -8.78
CA GLU A 189 8.22 -9.92 -10.03
C GLU A 189 6.73 -10.14 -9.79
N SER A 190 6.38 -10.98 -8.81
CA SER A 190 4.99 -11.25 -8.44
C SER A 190 4.30 -9.96 -7.98
N LYS A 191 4.96 -9.18 -7.12
CA LYS A 191 4.48 -7.87 -6.65
C LYS A 191 4.19 -6.92 -7.81
N LEU A 192 5.16 -6.72 -8.70
CA LEU A 192 5.02 -5.82 -9.83
C LEU A 192 3.93 -6.29 -10.81
N GLY A 193 3.85 -7.61 -11.06
CA GLY A 193 2.79 -8.18 -11.90
C GLY A 193 1.39 -7.96 -11.33
N GLN A 194 1.21 -8.07 -10.02
CA GLN A 194 -0.05 -7.75 -9.36
C GLN A 194 -0.41 -6.27 -9.49
N TRP A 195 0.57 -5.37 -9.35
CA TRP A 195 0.36 -3.93 -9.55
C TRP A 195 -0.04 -3.58 -10.98
N ILE A 196 0.68 -4.11 -11.98
CA ILE A 196 0.35 -3.91 -13.39
C ILE A 196 -1.05 -4.44 -13.69
N LYS A 197 -1.42 -5.61 -13.14
CA LYS A 197 -2.78 -6.16 -13.29
C LYS A 197 -3.86 -5.24 -12.70
N LEU A 198 -3.59 -4.61 -11.56
CA LEU A 198 -4.56 -3.73 -10.89
C LEU A 198 -4.68 -2.36 -11.54
N GLN A 199 -3.55 -1.76 -11.91
CA GLN A 199 -3.48 -0.33 -12.18
C GLN A 199 -2.86 0.02 -13.53
N LYS A 200 -2.41 -0.98 -14.28
CA LYS A 200 -1.58 -0.83 -15.48
C LYS A 200 -0.22 -0.20 -15.17
N GLY A 201 0.64 -0.25 -16.17
CA GLY A 201 1.88 0.51 -16.22
C GLY A 201 2.24 0.74 -17.68
N PHE A 202 3.19 1.64 -17.91
CA PHE A 202 3.64 2.01 -19.24
C PHE A 202 5.16 1.92 -19.34
N GLY A 203 5.65 1.41 -20.46
CA GLY A 203 7.06 1.41 -20.83
C GLY A 203 7.33 2.38 -21.97
N ILE A 204 8.54 2.93 -22.01
CA ILE A 204 9.08 3.73 -23.12
C ILE A 204 10.12 2.87 -23.83
N TYR A 205 9.97 2.71 -25.14
CA TYR A 205 10.78 1.81 -25.96
C TYR A 205 11.41 2.55 -27.13
N LEU A 206 12.66 2.23 -27.45
CA LEU A 206 13.33 2.74 -28.64
C LEU A 206 12.73 2.11 -29.90
N LYS A 207 12.40 2.93 -30.91
CA LYS A 207 11.91 2.42 -32.21
C LYS A 207 12.96 1.63 -32.98
N ALA A 208 14.25 1.93 -32.75
CA ALA A 208 15.35 1.32 -33.49
C ALA A 208 15.49 -0.19 -33.20
N ASN A 209 15.24 -0.63 -31.97
CA ASN A 209 15.52 -1.99 -31.50
C ASN A 209 14.48 -2.56 -30.52
N ASN A 210 13.40 -1.84 -30.22
CA ASN A 210 12.39 -2.20 -29.20
C ASN A 210 12.94 -2.37 -27.78
N GLU A 211 14.09 -1.78 -27.46
CA GLU A 211 14.62 -1.81 -26.10
C GLU A 211 13.84 -0.88 -25.20
N MET A 212 13.41 -1.38 -24.02
CA MET A 212 12.80 -0.56 -22.99
C MET A 212 13.85 0.30 -22.29
N VAL A 213 13.69 1.61 -22.38
CA VAL A 213 14.62 2.61 -21.80
C VAL A 213 14.09 3.24 -20.51
N SER A 214 12.79 3.21 -20.29
CA SER A 214 12.15 3.72 -19.08
C SER A 214 10.78 3.06 -18.87
N TRP A 215 10.25 3.14 -17.66
CA TRP A 215 8.93 2.62 -17.32
C TRP A 215 8.35 3.37 -16.12
N ALA A 216 7.03 3.33 -16.00
CA ALA A 216 6.30 3.79 -14.84
C ALA A 216 5.09 2.88 -14.60
N SER A 217 4.74 2.67 -13.34
CA SER A 217 3.53 1.96 -12.93
C SER A 217 2.92 2.71 -11.77
N SER A 218 1.60 2.65 -11.62
CA SER A 218 0.96 3.14 -10.40
C SER A 218 1.34 2.24 -9.23
N SER A 219 1.52 2.86 -8.06
CA SER A 219 1.64 2.15 -6.78
C SER A 219 0.27 1.86 -6.21
N CYS A 220 0.20 1.19 -5.04
CA CYS A 220 -1.04 1.03 -4.31
C CYS A 220 -1.62 2.34 -3.73
N LEU A 221 -0.93 3.48 -3.87
CA LEU A 221 -1.36 4.79 -3.36
C LEU A 221 -1.77 5.77 -4.46
N GLY A 222 -1.59 5.41 -5.73
CA GLY A 222 -2.00 6.25 -6.86
C GLY A 222 -3.25 5.69 -7.50
N LEU A 223 -4.21 6.55 -7.86
CA LEU A 223 -5.31 6.30 -8.79
C LEU A 223 -5.63 7.60 -9.52
#